data_AF-A0A2N3EJF8-F1
#
_entry.id   AF-A0A2N3EJF8-F1
#
_cell.length_a   1.000
_cell.length_b   1.000
_cell.length_c   1.000
_cell.angle_alpha   90.00
_cell.angle_beta   90.00
_cell.angle_gamma   90.00
#
_symmetry.space_group_name_H-M   'P 1'
#
loop_
_entity.id
_entity.type
_entity.pdbx_description
1 polymer ?
#
loop_
_entity_poly.entity_id
_entity_poly.type
_entity_poly.pdbx_seq_one_letter_code
_entity_poly.pdbx_strand_id
1 'polypeptide(L)'
;MKSEGNMPARIQLTSKAGAVIALSVIALALAACSGGGAARKRDADGRVIPTLAEQDPSSTLYAKSVSQAARGECSEETFDVLTCFAYRGHGYEGAQMALGQCLIATGQKAEGAGWVLRAADSGWPEAQKLMALLYLKGEGVPQDAIEGTKWAKLYSRNPSLLSLGVQPDISVAQEFSGSLTREQVSVADQRAADWIPAFWTPSSEVDRNVKRSCAVDGKRPAPTSADVMRVPDPF
;
A
#
# COMPACT_ATOMS: atom_id res chain seq x y z
N MET A 1 21.27 42.42 -76.34
CA MET A 1 21.14 43.85 -76.66
C MET A 1 19.75 44.30 -76.30
N LYS A 2 19.62 45.25 -75.34
CA LYS A 2 18.53 46.24 -75.15
C LYS A 2 17.09 45.67 -74.98
N SER A 3 16.17 46.18 -74.17
CA SER A 3 16.00 47.48 -73.52
C SER A 3 14.87 47.37 -72.47
N GLU A 4 15.04 48.10 -71.38
CA GLU A 4 14.09 49.06 -70.78
C GLU A 4 12.59 48.72 -70.66
N GLY A 5 12.13 48.68 -69.40
CA GLY A 5 11.19 49.65 -68.84
C GLY A 5 9.77 49.75 -69.40
N ASN A 6 8.77 49.32 -68.61
CA ASN A 6 7.54 50.12 -68.43
C ASN A 6 6.76 49.71 -67.16
N MET A 7 6.61 50.64 -66.22
CA MET A 7 5.48 50.76 -65.27
C MET A 7 4.49 51.78 -65.90
N PRO A 8 3.22 51.96 -65.48
CA PRO A 8 2.46 51.34 -64.39
C PRO A 8 0.97 51.05 -64.72
N ALA A 9 0.24 50.41 -63.81
CA ALA A 9 -1.19 50.67 -63.64
C ALA A 9 -1.52 50.75 -62.14
N ARG A 10 -1.74 51.99 -61.68
CA ARG A 10 -2.25 52.35 -60.36
C ARG A 10 -3.71 51.88 -60.23
N ILE A 11 -4.02 51.06 -59.24
CA ILE A 11 -5.37 51.01 -58.69
C ILE A 11 -5.36 51.84 -57.41
N GLN A 12 -6.12 52.94 -57.45
CA GLN A 12 -6.34 53.80 -56.30
C GLN A 12 -7.23 53.10 -55.27
N LEU A 13 -6.76 53.03 -54.03
CA LEU A 13 -7.60 52.73 -52.86
C LEU A 13 -7.80 54.04 -52.11
N THR A 14 -8.96 54.65 -52.31
CA THR A 14 -9.45 55.76 -51.49
C THR A 14 -10.17 55.20 -50.27
N SER A 15 -9.54 55.39 -49.11
CA SER A 15 -10.12 55.79 -47.81
C SER A 15 -11.63 55.57 -47.58
N LYS A 16 -11.97 54.81 -46.53
CA LYS A 16 -12.49 55.38 -45.26
C LYS A 16 -12.76 54.30 -44.19
N ALA A 17 -12.36 54.65 -42.97
CA ALA A 17 -12.95 54.26 -41.68
C ALA A 17 -12.85 52.78 -41.22
N GLY A 18 -11.81 52.53 -40.41
CA GLY A 18 -11.97 52.17 -38.99
C GLY A 18 -12.84 50.97 -38.61
N ALA A 19 -12.20 49.82 -38.41
CA ALA A 19 -12.54 48.89 -37.33
C ALA A 19 -11.32 47.99 -37.06
N VAL A 20 -10.62 48.26 -35.97
CA VAL A 20 -9.54 47.43 -35.45
C VAL A 20 -10.15 46.10 -34.99
N ILE A 21 -9.93 45.03 -35.76
CA ILE A 21 -10.21 43.67 -35.31
C ILE A 21 -9.08 43.31 -34.33
N ALA A 22 -9.27 43.68 -33.07
CA ALA A 22 -8.46 43.18 -31.99
C ALA A 22 -8.76 41.68 -31.84
N LEU A 23 -7.76 40.85 -32.15
CA LEU A 23 -7.72 39.44 -31.81
C LEU A 23 -7.87 39.29 -30.29
N SER A 24 -9.11 39.10 -29.83
CA SER A 24 -9.39 38.63 -28.48
C SER A 24 -8.99 37.16 -28.41
N VAL A 25 -7.73 36.95 -28.02
CA VAL A 25 -7.25 35.68 -27.46
C VAL A 25 -8.24 35.28 -26.38
N ILE A 26 -8.91 34.14 -26.57
CA ILE A 26 -9.72 33.50 -25.56
C ILE A 26 -8.77 33.18 -24.40
N ALA A 27 -8.73 34.07 -23.41
CA ALA A 27 -8.19 33.77 -22.11
C ALA A 27 -9.10 32.70 -21.51
N LEU A 28 -8.70 31.43 -21.64
CA LEU A 28 -9.21 30.34 -20.82
C LEU A 28 -8.66 30.55 -19.40
N ALA A 29 -9.14 31.61 -18.74
CA ALA A 29 -8.88 31.88 -17.34
C ALA A 29 -9.78 30.95 -16.52
N LEU A 30 -9.16 29.88 -16.02
CA LEU A 30 -9.39 29.32 -14.68
C LEU A 30 -10.71 29.73 -14.02
N ALA A 31 -11.78 29.00 -14.30
CA ALA A 31 -12.84 28.77 -13.32
C ALA A 31 -12.38 27.63 -12.38
N ALA A 32 -11.24 27.86 -11.71
CA ALA A 32 -10.88 27.12 -10.52
C ALA A 32 -11.56 27.83 -9.34
N CYS A 33 -12.39 27.07 -8.62
CA CYS A 33 -12.91 27.41 -7.30
C CYS A 33 -13.85 28.63 -7.21
N SER A 34 -15.05 28.55 -7.82
CA SER A 34 -16.22 29.09 -7.13
C SER A 34 -16.60 28.11 -6.01
N GLY A 35 -16.27 28.49 -4.78
CA GLY A 35 -16.63 27.75 -3.57
C GLY A 35 -18.14 27.65 -3.42
N GLY A 36 -18.73 26.60 -3.99
CA GLY A 36 -19.98 26.04 -3.52
C GLY A 36 -19.66 25.08 -2.39
N GLY A 37 -19.97 25.45 -1.14
CA GLY A 37 -19.82 24.57 0.01
C GLY A 37 -20.68 23.31 -0.17
N ALA A 38 -20.07 22.20 -0.59
CA ALA A 38 -20.74 20.92 -0.62
C ALA A 38 -21.22 20.60 0.80
N ALA A 39 -22.53 20.43 0.98
CA ALA A 39 -23.12 20.10 2.27
C ALA A 39 -22.44 18.85 2.84
N ARG A 40 -21.83 18.97 4.03
CA ARG A 40 -21.12 17.87 4.68
C ARG A 40 -22.06 16.68 4.90
N LYS A 41 -21.62 15.49 4.51
CA LYS A 41 -22.37 14.24 4.72
C LYS A 41 -22.52 13.98 6.23
N ARG A 42 -23.67 13.45 6.64
CA ARG A 42 -23.98 13.16 8.04
C ARG A 42 -24.36 11.69 8.23
N ASP A 43 -24.02 11.14 9.38
CA ASP A 43 -24.41 9.79 9.78
C ASP A 43 -25.91 9.75 10.19
N ALA A 44 -26.39 8.57 10.56
CA ALA A 44 -27.78 8.35 10.97
C ALA A 44 -28.17 9.16 12.22
N ASP A 45 -27.20 9.59 13.02
CA ASP A 45 -27.39 10.40 14.23
C ASP A 45 -27.19 11.91 13.94
N GLY A 46 -27.05 12.28 12.66
CA GLY A 46 -26.87 13.66 12.23
C GLY A 46 -25.46 14.22 12.44
N ARG A 47 -24.48 13.41 12.85
CA ARG A 47 -23.09 13.86 13.01
C ARG A 47 -22.41 13.98 11.67
N VAL A 48 -21.58 15.01 11.53
CA VAL A 48 -20.78 15.23 10.32
C VAL A 48 -19.78 14.08 10.16
N ILE A 49 -19.79 13.43 8.99
CA ILE A 49 -18.84 12.38 8.63
C ILE A 49 -17.53 13.07 8.18
N PRO A 50 -16.39 12.86 8.87
CA PRO A 50 -15.12 13.45 8.48
C PRO A 50 -14.60 12.84 7.17
N THR A 51 -13.97 13.64 6.32
CA THR A 51 -13.36 13.18 5.06
C THR A 51 -12.09 12.35 5.31
N LEU A 52 -11.61 11.60 4.30
CA LEU A 52 -10.34 10.87 4.40
C LEU A 52 -9.16 11.81 4.73
N ALA A 53 -9.16 13.02 4.19
CA ALA A 53 -8.19 14.08 4.51
C ALA A 53 -8.47 14.82 5.83
N GLU A 54 -9.53 14.49 6.57
CA GLU A 54 -9.72 14.95 7.95
C GLU A 54 -9.40 13.82 8.95
N GLN A 55 -9.50 12.57 8.51
CA GLN A 55 -9.14 11.37 9.28
C GLN A 55 -7.64 11.02 9.15
N ASP A 56 -7.02 11.36 8.03
CA ASP A 56 -5.58 11.26 7.76
C ASP A 56 -5.15 12.53 6.99
N PRO A 57 -5.04 13.69 7.67
CA PRO A 57 -4.93 15.00 7.02
C PRO A 57 -3.64 15.25 6.24
N SER A 58 -2.78 14.27 6.12
CA SER A 58 -1.46 14.45 5.52
C SER A 58 -1.03 13.32 4.59
N SER A 59 -1.67 12.15 4.60
CA SER A 59 -1.08 10.90 4.07
C SER A 59 0.30 10.56 4.68
N THR A 60 0.71 11.25 5.75
CA THR A 60 2.06 11.11 6.33
C THR A 60 2.10 10.16 7.50
N LEU A 61 1.06 9.96 8.30
CA LEU A 61 1.17 9.10 9.50
C LEU A 61 1.37 7.63 9.11
N TYR A 62 0.53 7.09 8.23
CA TYR A 62 0.71 5.75 7.69
C TYR A 62 2.09 5.59 7.02
N ALA A 63 2.41 6.47 6.07
CA ALA A 63 3.65 6.41 5.32
C ALA A 63 4.90 6.57 6.22
N LYS A 64 4.85 7.47 7.21
CA LYS A 64 5.89 7.68 8.22
C LYS A 64 6.06 6.42 9.05
N SER A 65 5.00 5.85 9.62
CA SER A 65 5.09 4.67 10.48
C SER A 65 5.59 3.44 9.72
N VAL A 66 5.17 3.24 8.47
CA VAL A 66 5.73 2.18 7.60
C VAL A 66 7.21 2.44 7.32
N SER A 67 7.60 3.67 7.02
CA SER A 67 9.01 4.04 6.78
C SER A 67 9.88 3.90 8.04
N GLN A 68 9.34 4.20 9.21
CA GLN A 68 9.99 3.99 10.50
C GLN A 68 10.19 2.50 10.78
N ALA A 69 9.14 1.69 10.64
CA ALA A 69 9.22 0.24 10.81
C ALA A 69 10.23 -0.41 9.84
N ALA A 70 10.28 0.05 8.58
CA ALA A 70 11.26 -0.41 7.59
C ALA A 70 12.73 -0.12 7.99
N ARG A 71 12.95 0.89 8.84
CA ARG A 71 14.26 1.23 9.42
C ARG A 71 14.49 0.58 10.80
N GLY A 72 13.55 -0.23 11.29
CA GLY A 72 13.57 -0.86 12.61
C GLY A 72 13.13 0.07 13.75
N GLU A 73 12.58 1.24 13.45
CA GLU A 73 12.14 2.23 14.44
C GLU A 73 10.70 1.93 14.89
N CYS A 74 10.55 1.01 15.83
CA CYS A 74 9.26 0.55 16.34
C CYS A 74 8.90 1.22 17.68
N SER A 75 8.69 2.54 17.66
CA SER A 75 8.19 3.27 18.83
C SER A 75 6.74 2.91 19.15
N GLU A 76 6.27 3.27 20.35
CA GLU A 76 4.86 3.10 20.75
C GLU A 76 3.90 3.78 19.76
N GLU A 77 4.22 5.00 19.31
CA GLU A 77 3.45 5.72 18.27
C GLU A 77 3.40 4.93 16.96
N THR A 78 4.54 4.38 16.51
CA THR A 78 4.61 3.55 15.29
C THR A 78 3.72 2.32 15.44
N PHE A 79 3.79 1.63 16.58
CA PHE A 79 2.97 0.46 16.85
C PHE A 79 1.48 0.78 16.82
N ASP A 80 1.06 1.87 17.46
CA ASP A 80 -0.34 2.27 17.54
C ASP A 80 -0.91 2.56 16.16
N VAL A 81 -0.19 3.37 15.38
CA VAL A 81 -0.57 3.72 14.01
C VAL A 81 -0.65 2.46 13.13
N LEU A 82 0.38 1.62 13.13
CA LEU A 82 0.42 0.41 12.31
C LEU A 82 -0.65 -0.60 12.74
N THR A 83 -0.93 -0.74 14.03
CA THR A 83 -2.04 -1.55 14.54
C THR A 83 -3.35 -1.06 13.96
N CYS A 84 -3.62 0.24 14.08
CA CYS A 84 -4.86 0.79 13.56
C CYS A 84 -5.03 0.61 12.05
N PHE A 85 -3.96 0.73 11.26
CA PHE A 85 -4.03 0.49 9.82
C PHE A 85 -4.11 -1.00 9.46
N ALA A 86 -3.35 -1.86 10.12
CA ALA A 86 -3.38 -3.31 9.87
C ALA A 86 -4.78 -3.89 10.12
N TYR A 87 -5.44 -3.46 11.20
CA TYR A 87 -6.82 -3.85 11.54
C TYR A 87 -7.91 -3.19 10.67
N ARG A 88 -7.56 -2.40 9.64
CA ARG A 88 -8.56 -2.00 8.63
C ARG A 88 -8.84 -3.13 7.63
N GLY A 89 -7.93 -4.10 7.49
CA GLY A 89 -8.06 -5.27 6.62
C GLY A 89 -7.42 -5.06 5.25
N HIS A 90 -8.03 -5.64 4.22
CA HIS A 90 -7.59 -5.52 2.83
C HIS A 90 -7.30 -4.07 2.40
N GLY A 91 -6.23 -3.87 1.64
CA GLY A 91 -5.72 -2.56 1.22
C GLY A 91 -4.69 -1.97 2.18
N TYR A 92 -4.48 -2.59 3.34
CA TYR A 92 -3.47 -2.19 4.34
C TYR A 92 -2.46 -3.31 4.60
N GLU A 93 -2.16 -4.13 3.60
CA GLU A 93 -1.17 -5.21 3.66
C GLU A 93 0.22 -4.68 4.03
N GLY A 94 0.58 -3.47 3.57
CA GLY A 94 1.81 -2.78 3.99
C GLY A 94 1.84 -2.49 5.50
N ALA A 95 0.69 -2.14 6.10
CA ALA A 95 0.59 -1.95 7.55
C ALA A 95 0.69 -3.28 8.30
N GLN A 96 0.03 -4.34 7.80
CA GLN A 96 0.11 -5.69 8.36
C GLN A 96 1.55 -6.19 8.36
N MET A 97 2.25 -6.02 7.24
CA MET A 97 3.66 -6.35 7.10
C MET A 97 4.54 -5.56 8.08
N ALA A 98 4.41 -4.24 8.11
CA ALA A 98 5.21 -3.37 8.97
C ALA A 98 4.95 -3.64 10.47
N LEU A 99 3.69 -3.87 10.86
CA LEU A 99 3.34 -4.29 12.22
C LEU A 99 4.01 -5.62 12.57
N GLY A 100 3.94 -6.59 11.67
CA GLY A 100 4.57 -7.89 11.82
C GLY A 100 6.08 -7.79 12.04
N GLN A 101 6.77 -6.97 11.24
CA GLN A 101 8.20 -6.67 11.42
C GLN A 101 8.50 -6.07 12.79
N CYS A 102 7.71 -5.10 13.24
CA CYS A 102 7.90 -4.49 14.55
C CYS A 102 7.68 -5.47 15.70
N LEU A 103 6.65 -6.31 15.62
CA LEU A 103 6.40 -7.38 16.59
C LEU A 103 7.56 -8.36 16.65
N ILE A 104 8.10 -8.80 15.50
CA ILE A 104 9.28 -9.67 15.44
C ILE A 104 10.50 -9.00 16.07
N ALA A 105 10.78 -7.75 15.71
CA ALA A 105 11.92 -6.98 16.22
C ALA A 105 11.87 -6.76 17.74
N THR A 106 10.67 -6.66 18.31
CA THR A 106 10.44 -6.49 19.76
C THR A 106 10.27 -7.81 20.51
N GLY A 107 10.46 -8.96 19.84
CA GLY A 107 10.44 -10.28 20.46
C GLY A 107 9.09 -11.01 20.45
N GLN A 108 8.02 -10.37 19.98
CA GLN A 108 6.69 -10.97 19.78
C GLN A 108 6.63 -11.73 18.45
N LYS A 109 7.58 -12.66 18.25
CA LYS A 109 7.86 -13.28 16.95
C LYS A 109 6.66 -14.03 16.37
N ALA A 110 5.94 -14.81 17.18
CA ALA A 110 4.80 -15.60 16.71
C ALA A 110 3.65 -14.72 16.22
N GLU A 111 3.28 -13.70 17.01
CA GLU A 111 2.27 -12.73 16.60
C GLU A 111 2.70 -11.97 15.35
N GLY A 112 3.96 -11.53 15.31
CA GLY A 112 4.50 -10.82 14.17
C GLY A 112 4.49 -11.64 12.89
N ALA A 113 4.90 -12.92 12.96
CA ALA A 113 4.81 -13.84 11.83
C ALA A 113 3.35 -14.02 11.35
N GLY A 114 2.38 -14.05 12.27
CA GLY A 114 0.96 -14.09 11.91
C GLY A 114 0.51 -12.85 11.11
N TRP A 115 0.99 -11.66 11.45
CA TRP A 115 0.71 -10.44 10.69
C TRP A 115 1.39 -10.41 9.32
N VAL A 116 2.66 -10.86 9.25
CA VAL A 116 3.38 -11.00 7.98
C VAL A 116 2.65 -12.00 7.08
N LEU A 117 2.18 -13.12 7.63
CA LEU A 117 1.45 -14.15 6.89
C LEU A 117 0.18 -13.59 6.24
N ARG A 118 -0.62 -12.78 6.95
CA ARG A 118 -1.83 -12.13 6.38
C ARG A 118 -1.50 -11.27 5.16
N ALA A 119 -0.42 -10.50 5.23
CA ALA A 119 0.04 -9.70 4.11
C ALA A 119 0.55 -10.58 2.96
N ALA A 120 1.32 -11.63 3.27
CA ALA A 120 1.86 -12.57 2.30
C ALA A 120 0.76 -13.34 1.55
N ASP A 121 -0.27 -13.79 2.26
CA ASP A 121 -1.47 -14.43 1.73
C ASP A 121 -2.28 -13.49 0.83
N SER A 122 -2.25 -12.19 1.08
CA SER A 122 -2.85 -11.19 0.20
C SER A 122 -2.02 -10.92 -1.07
N GLY A 123 -0.84 -11.53 -1.18
CA GLY A 123 0.07 -11.34 -2.31
C GLY A 123 1.07 -10.20 -2.14
N TRP A 124 1.25 -9.66 -0.92
CA TRP A 124 2.20 -8.56 -0.68
C TRP A 124 3.65 -9.06 -0.85
N PRO A 125 4.42 -8.55 -1.82
CA PRO A 125 5.69 -9.17 -2.22
C PRO A 125 6.73 -9.21 -1.09
N GLU A 126 6.91 -8.11 -0.37
CA GLU A 126 7.86 -8.03 0.75
C GLU A 126 7.48 -8.99 1.88
N ALA A 127 6.19 -9.24 2.10
CA ALA A 127 5.72 -10.18 3.11
C ALA A 127 5.94 -11.63 2.66
N GLN A 128 5.76 -11.95 1.37
CA GLN A 128 6.10 -13.26 0.82
C GLN A 128 7.59 -13.55 0.95
N LYS A 129 8.46 -12.57 0.65
CA LYS A 129 9.91 -12.68 0.90
C LYS A 129 10.19 -12.91 2.38
N LEU A 130 9.57 -12.13 3.28
CA LEU A 130 9.81 -12.28 4.71
C LEU A 130 9.32 -13.62 5.25
N MET A 131 8.14 -14.11 4.84
CA MET A 131 7.67 -15.44 5.26
C MET A 131 8.66 -16.55 4.88
N ALA A 132 9.26 -16.49 3.69
CA ALA A 132 10.31 -17.43 3.32
C ALA A 132 11.45 -17.41 4.36
N LEU A 133 11.95 -16.22 4.70
CA LEU A 133 13.02 -16.07 5.69
C LEU A 133 12.61 -16.48 7.12
N LEU A 134 11.36 -16.25 7.52
CA LEU A 134 10.85 -16.67 8.83
C LEU A 134 10.81 -18.20 8.94
N TYR A 135 10.36 -18.89 7.90
CA TYR A 135 10.40 -20.36 7.83
C TYR A 135 11.82 -20.92 7.73
N LEU A 136 12.75 -20.20 7.10
CA LEU A 136 14.16 -20.60 7.05
C LEU A 136 14.79 -20.59 8.45
N LYS A 137 14.48 -19.55 9.23
CA LYS A 137 15.11 -19.30 10.55
C LYS A 137 14.34 -19.88 11.73
N GLY A 138 13.08 -20.29 11.54
CA GLY A 138 12.18 -20.65 12.63
C GLY A 138 11.80 -19.46 13.52
N GLU A 139 11.68 -18.25 12.94
CA GLU A 139 11.36 -17.04 13.71
C GLU A 139 9.84 -16.83 13.78
N GLY A 140 9.24 -17.20 14.91
CA GLY A 140 7.79 -17.05 15.13
C GLY A 140 6.95 -18.12 14.45
N VAL A 141 7.54 -18.93 13.58
CA VAL A 141 7.00 -20.15 12.99
C VAL A 141 8.01 -21.28 13.16
N PRO A 142 7.60 -22.56 13.17
CA PRO A 142 8.55 -23.67 13.09
C PRO A 142 9.37 -23.61 11.80
N GLN A 143 10.62 -24.04 11.86
CA GLN A 143 11.45 -24.14 10.66
C GLN A 143 10.84 -25.14 9.69
N ASP A 144 10.54 -24.71 8.46
CA ASP A 144 9.95 -25.54 7.41
C ASP A 144 10.49 -25.11 6.05
N ALA A 145 11.43 -25.87 5.51
CA ALA A 145 12.05 -25.57 4.22
C ALA A 145 11.07 -25.71 3.04
N ILE A 146 10.01 -26.53 3.16
CA ILE A 146 9.00 -26.70 2.11
C ILE A 146 8.11 -25.45 2.06
N GLU A 147 7.59 -24.99 3.20
CA GLU A 147 6.83 -23.73 3.26
C GLU A 147 7.70 -22.53 2.88
N GLY A 148 8.95 -22.48 3.36
CA GLY A 148 9.89 -21.43 2.97
C GLY A 148 10.13 -21.36 1.46
N THR A 149 10.31 -22.51 0.82
CA THR A 149 10.47 -22.61 -0.65
C THR A 149 9.21 -22.21 -1.41
N LYS A 150 8.03 -22.59 -0.92
CA LYS A 150 6.74 -22.15 -1.48
C LYS A 150 6.66 -20.61 -1.46
N TRP A 151 6.94 -19.97 -0.32
CA TRP A 151 6.91 -18.51 -0.20
C TRP A 151 7.96 -17.82 -1.07
N ALA A 152 9.17 -18.37 -1.14
CA ALA A 152 10.23 -17.86 -2.02
C ALA A 152 9.79 -17.89 -3.49
N LYS A 153 9.15 -18.99 -3.94
CA LYS A 153 8.62 -19.12 -5.30
C LYS A 153 7.48 -18.14 -5.57
N LEU A 154 6.57 -17.94 -4.62
CA LEU A 154 5.49 -16.96 -4.73
C LEU A 154 6.04 -15.54 -4.89
N TYR A 155 7.03 -15.17 -4.07
CA TYR A 155 7.75 -13.90 -4.20
C TYR A 155 8.43 -13.73 -5.57
N SER A 156 9.18 -14.75 -6.03
CA SER A 156 9.90 -14.69 -7.31
C SER A 156 9.01 -14.53 -8.53
N ARG A 157 7.74 -14.94 -8.45
CA ARG A 157 6.76 -14.81 -9.55
C ARG A 157 5.65 -13.81 -9.23
N ASN A 158 5.85 -12.97 -8.22
CA ASN A 158 4.82 -12.07 -7.76
C ASN A 158 4.42 -11.10 -8.89
N PRO A 159 3.13 -11.07 -9.29
CA PRO A 159 2.70 -10.31 -10.46
C PRO A 159 2.89 -8.80 -10.26
N SER A 160 2.71 -8.27 -9.05
CA SER A 160 2.89 -6.85 -8.75
C SER A 160 4.33 -6.40 -8.97
N LEU A 161 5.32 -7.22 -8.58
CA LEU A 161 6.73 -6.91 -8.85
C LEU A 161 7.05 -6.97 -10.35
N LEU A 162 6.62 -8.06 -11.01
CA LEU A 162 6.94 -8.30 -12.41
C LEU A 162 6.29 -7.26 -13.33
N SER A 163 5.05 -6.84 -13.05
CA SER A 163 4.37 -5.77 -13.79
C SER A 163 5.07 -4.41 -13.66
N LEU A 164 5.80 -4.17 -12.57
CA LEU A 164 6.61 -2.97 -12.37
C LEU A 164 8.03 -3.09 -12.96
N GLY A 165 8.37 -4.22 -13.59
CA GLY A 165 9.72 -4.49 -14.10
C GLY A 165 10.76 -4.70 -13.01
N VAL A 166 10.34 -4.88 -11.75
CA VAL A 166 11.23 -5.19 -10.64
C VAL A 166 11.66 -6.65 -10.79
N GLN A 167 12.96 -6.90 -10.79
CA GLN A 167 13.50 -8.26 -10.77
C GLN A 167 13.52 -8.78 -9.33
N PRO A 168 12.73 -9.81 -8.98
CA PRO A 168 12.75 -10.34 -7.63
C PRO A 168 14.10 -10.98 -7.31
N ASP A 169 14.54 -10.76 -6.08
CA ASP A 169 15.76 -11.35 -5.53
C ASP A 169 15.68 -12.88 -5.48
N ILE A 170 16.32 -13.54 -6.45
CA ILE A 170 16.31 -15.00 -6.58
C ILE A 170 17.13 -15.72 -5.49
N SER A 171 17.99 -15.00 -4.76
CA SER A 171 18.82 -15.61 -3.70
C SER A 171 17.97 -16.21 -2.59
N VAL A 172 16.79 -15.62 -2.33
CA VAL A 172 15.82 -16.12 -1.33
C VAL A 172 15.43 -17.58 -1.59
N ALA A 173 15.23 -17.98 -2.84
CA ALA A 173 14.94 -19.37 -3.18
C ALA A 173 16.18 -20.26 -3.07
N GLN A 174 17.38 -19.71 -3.33
CA GLN A 174 18.63 -20.45 -3.29
C GLN A 174 18.99 -20.92 -1.88
N GLU A 175 18.63 -20.14 -0.84
CA GLU A 175 18.80 -20.49 0.58
C GLU A 175 18.24 -21.88 0.96
N PHE A 176 17.25 -22.38 0.21
CA PHE A 176 16.61 -23.68 0.47
C PHE A 176 17.19 -24.85 -0.34
N SER A 177 18.03 -24.59 -1.34
CA SER A 177 18.47 -25.58 -2.35
C SER A 177 19.23 -26.77 -1.77
N GLY A 178 19.92 -26.57 -0.64
CA GLY A 178 20.69 -27.63 0.03
C GLY A 178 19.88 -28.44 1.05
N SER A 179 18.66 -28.02 1.38
CA SER A 179 17.88 -28.56 2.51
C SER A 179 16.75 -29.50 2.08
N LEU A 180 16.47 -29.58 0.77
CA LEU A 180 15.31 -30.31 0.24
C LEU A 180 15.71 -31.40 -0.75
N THR A 181 15.01 -32.53 -0.69
CA THR A 181 14.98 -33.55 -1.74
C THR A 181 14.17 -33.07 -2.95
N ARG A 182 14.31 -33.74 -4.10
CA ARG A 182 13.52 -33.40 -5.30
C ARG A 182 12.02 -33.54 -5.06
N GLU A 183 11.64 -34.56 -4.29
CA GLU A 183 10.27 -34.84 -3.89
C GLU A 183 9.72 -33.68 -3.05
N GLN A 184 10.49 -33.20 -2.06
CA GLN A 184 10.07 -32.06 -1.24
C GLN A 184 10.01 -30.75 -2.03
N VAL A 185 10.91 -30.52 -2.99
CA VAL A 185 10.82 -29.39 -3.92
C VAL A 185 9.52 -29.47 -4.73
N SER A 186 9.17 -30.65 -5.24
CA SER A 186 7.92 -30.85 -5.98
C SER A 186 6.68 -30.56 -5.11
N VAL A 187 6.72 -30.88 -3.81
CA VAL A 187 5.63 -30.52 -2.89
C VAL A 187 5.53 -29.00 -2.72
N ALA A 188 6.65 -28.30 -2.56
CA ALA A 188 6.67 -26.84 -2.47
C ALA A 188 6.15 -26.19 -3.77
N ASP A 189 6.52 -26.73 -4.93
CA ASP A 189 6.02 -26.30 -6.24
C ASP A 189 4.50 -26.44 -6.35
N GLN A 190 3.96 -27.60 -5.95
CA GLN A 190 2.53 -27.85 -5.95
C GLN A 190 1.80 -26.89 -5.00
N ARG A 191 2.30 -26.71 -3.77
CA ARG A 191 1.73 -25.76 -2.80
C ARG A 191 1.74 -24.32 -3.30
N ALA A 192 2.79 -23.93 -4.02
CA ALA A 192 2.83 -22.61 -4.64
C ALA A 192 1.79 -22.54 -5.77
N ALA A 193 1.72 -23.54 -6.65
CA ALA A 193 0.75 -23.57 -7.75
C ALA A 193 -0.71 -23.51 -7.28
N ASP A 194 -1.03 -24.19 -6.18
CA ASP A 194 -2.38 -24.24 -5.59
C ASP A 194 -2.71 -23.02 -4.73
N TRP A 195 -1.74 -22.14 -4.47
CA TRP A 195 -1.95 -20.95 -3.65
C TRP A 195 -2.87 -19.96 -4.38
N ILE A 196 -3.92 -19.55 -3.69
CA ILE A 196 -4.86 -18.52 -4.12
C ILE A 196 -4.78 -17.37 -3.10
N PRO A 197 -4.64 -16.10 -3.55
CA PRO A 197 -4.62 -14.98 -2.63
C PRO A 197 -5.82 -14.95 -1.69
N ALA A 198 -5.57 -14.75 -0.41
CA ALA A 198 -6.59 -14.61 0.62
C ALA A 198 -6.43 -13.27 1.33
N PHE A 199 -7.51 -12.48 1.33
CA PHE A 199 -7.50 -11.13 1.89
C PHE A 199 -8.11 -11.13 3.29
N TRP A 200 -7.27 -10.93 4.29
CA TRP A 200 -7.74 -10.91 5.67
C TRP A 200 -8.63 -9.70 5.95
N THR A 201 -9.74 -9.94 6.65
CA THR A 201 -10.61 -8.88 7.18
C THR A 201 -10.92 -9.13 8.66
N PRO A 202 -10.97 -8.07 9.48
CA PRO A 202 -11.42 -8.13 10.87
C PRO A 202 -12.82 -8.74 10.99
N SER A 203 -12.95 -9.89 11.64
CA SER A 203 -14.22 -10.62 11.73
C SER A 203 -14.63 -10.99 13.15
N SER A 204 -13.69 -11.03 14.10
CA SER A 204 -14.02 -11.25 15.52
C SER A 204 -14.54 -9.96 16.17
N GLU A 205 -15.21 -10.10 17.31
CA GLU A 205 -15.61 -8.95 18.12
C GLU A 205 -14.39 -8.17 18.64
N VAL A 206 -13.32 -8.87 19.01
CA VAL A 206 -12.05 -8.29 19.42
C VAL A 206 -11.46 -7.43 18.30
N ASP A 207 -11.36 -7.95 17.07
CA ASP A 207 -10.81 -7.19 15.95
C ASP A 207 -11.66 -5.96 15.62
N ARG A 208 -12.99 -6.11 15.71
CA ARG A 208 -13.92 -4.98 15.55
C ARG A 208 -13.73 -3.93 16.64
N ASN A 209 -13.45 -4.34 17.88
CA ASN A 209 -13.22 -3.42 18.99
C ASN A 209 -11.89 -2.68 18.82
N VAL A 210 -10.81 -3.36 18.43
CA VAL A 210 -9.54 -2.71 18.08
C VAL A 210 -9.74 -1.68 16.96
N LYS A 211 -10.45 -2.06 15.89
CA LYS A 211 -10.78 -1.15 14.79
C LYS A 211 -11.60 0.07 15.24
N ARG A 212 -12.56 -0.12 16.16
CA ARG A 212 -13.38 0.96 16.72
C ARG A 212 -12.59 1.87 17.66
N SER A 213 -11.70 1.32 18.49
CA SER A 213 -10.87 2.13 19.40
C SER A 213 -9.90 3.05 18.64
N CYS A 214 -9.51 2.66 17.43
CA CYS A 214 -8.70 3.47 16.52
C CYS A 214 -9.44 4.67 15.90
N ALA A 215 -10.74 4.85 16.16
CA ALA A 215 -11.54 5.96 15.61
C ALA A 215 -11.45 7.25 16.43
N VAL A 216 -10.86 7.21 17.63
CA VAL A 216 -10.75 8.36 18.55
C VAL A 216 -9.27 8.75 18.68
N ASP A 217 -8.89 9.88 18.08
CA ASP A 217 -7.59 10.57 18.23
C ASP A 217 -6.31 9.78 17.93
N GLY A 218 -6.40 8.58 17.35
CA GLY A 218 -5.23 7.77 16.96
C GLY A 218 -4.45 7.17 18.14
N LYS A 219 -5.06 7.00 19.31
CA LYS A 219 -4.43 6.35 20.48
C LYS A 219 -4.92 4.91 20.66
N ARG A 220 -4.02 4.03 21.11
CA ARG A 220 -4.37 2.66 21.55
C ARG A 220 -5.43 2.69 22.66
N PRO A 221 -6.33 1.70 22.77
CA PRO A 221 -6.93 1.40 24.06
C PRO A 221 -5.82 0.98 25.03
N ALA A 222 -5.80 1.59 26.22
CA ALA A 222 -4.92 1.14 27.30
C ALA A 222 -5.25 -0.34 27.61
N PRO A 223 -4.25 -1.23 27.75
CA PRO A 223 -4.52 -2.62 28.02
C PRO A 223 -5.24 -2.73 29.37
N THR A 224 -6.49 -3.22 29.35
CA THR A 224 -7.05 -3.78 30.59
C THR A 224 -6.43 -5.15 30.78
N SER A 225 -6.09 -5.50 32.03
CA SER A 225 -5.40 -6.74 32.39
C SER A 225 -6.15 -8.03 32.00
N ALA A 226 -7.32 -7.93 31.38
CA ALA A 226 -8.16 -9.03 30.92
C ALA A 226 -8.03 -9.33 29.41
N ASP A 227 -7.49 -8.41 28.58
CA ASP A 227 -7.45 -8.56 27.11
C ASP A 227 -6.19 -9.27 26.60
N VAL A 228 -5.27 -9.65 27.50
CA VAL A 228 -4.16 -10.55 27.19
C VAL A 228 -4.69 -11.98 27.13
N MET A 229 -5.54 -12.31 26.15
CA MET A 229 -5.86 -13.71 25.89
C MET A 229 -6.17 -14.02 24.43
N ARG A 230 -5.26 -14.86 23.90
CA ARG A 230 -5.46 -15.96 22.95
C ARG A 230 -5.65 -15.56 21.50
N VAL A 231 -4.51 -15.45 20.82
CA VAL A 231 -4.38 -16.01 19.47
C VAL A 231 -4.87 -17.47 19.54
N PRO A 232 -5.90 -17.88 18.77
CA PRO A 232 -6.16 -19.30 18.59
C PRO A 232 -4.99 -19.89 17.79
N ASP A 233 -4.39 -20.96 18.32
CA ASP A 233 -3.35 -21.75 17.66
C ASP A 233 -3.73 -22.04 16.20
N PRO A 234 -2.84 -21.79 15.23
CA PRO A 234 -2.90 -22.42 13.92
C PRO A 234 -1.93 -23.62 13.92
N PHE A 235 -2.34 -24.70 14.57
CA PHE A 235 -1.81 -26.05 14.30
C PHE A 235 -2.98 -26.97 13.96
#